data_AF-A0A7G8YQ34-F1
#
_entry.id   AF-A0A7G8YQ34-F1
#
_cell.length_a   1.000
_cell.length_b   1.000
_cell.length_c   1.000
_cell.angle_alpha   90.00
_cell.angle_beta   90.00
_cell.angle_gamma   90.00
#
_symmetry.space_group_name_H-M   'P 1'
#
loop_
_entity.id
_entity.type
_entity.pdbx_description
1 polymer ?
#
loop_
_entity_poly.entity_id
_entity_poly.type
_entity_poly.pdbx_seq_one_letter_code
_entity_poly.pdbx_strand_id
1 'polypeptide(L)'
;MPTFTPARPLHRLHCAGCGWHLAILGQSDASVRKCPWCGSHDFSDQPPSRSGAGQLLQCRHHGPVVVQVLDDNIDSQDFLDNLYCPFCP
;
A
#
# COMPACT_ATOMS: atom_id res chain seq x y z
N MET A 1 -8.61 -3.22 -21.73
CA MET A 1 -8.21 -3.65 -20.37
C MET A 1 -7.35 -2.57 -19.76
N PRO A 2 -7.48 -2.28 -18.45
CA PRO A 2 -6.57 -1.37 -17.76
C PRO A 2 -5.14 -1.91 -17.85
N THR A 3 -4.15 -1.02 -17.89
CA THR A 3 -2.75 -1.40 -17.67
C THR A 3 -2.48 -1.31 -16.17
N PHE A 4 -1.78 -2.29 -15.62
CA PHE A 4 -1.49 -2.34 -14.18
C PHE A 4 0.02 -2.37 -13.94
N THR A 5 0.44 -1.77 -12.82
CA THR A 5 1.78 -2.01 -12.28
C THR A 5 1.82 -3.40 -11.67
N PRO A 6 2.98 -4.03 -11.49
CA PRO A 6 3.06 -5.20 -10.63
C PRO A 6 2.61 -4.83 -9.20
N ALA A 7 2.00 -5.78 -8.49
CA ALA A 7 1.65 -5.59 -7.09
C ALA A 7 2.91 -5.44 -6.22
N ARG A 8 2.74 -4.80 -5.06
CA ARG A 8 3.83 -4.44 -4.15
C ARG A 8 3.42 -4.65 -2.69
N PRO A 9 4.39 -4.97 -1.80
CA PRO A 9 4.15 -5.02 -0.36
C PRO A 9 3.64 -3.67 0.17
N LEU A 10 2.72 -3.73 1.12
CA LEU A 10 2.21 -2.59 1.85
C LEU A 10 2.78 -2.62 3.28
N HIS A 11 3.26 -1.48 3.75
CA HIS A 11 3.76 -1.32 5.11
C HIS A 11 2.72 -0.62 5.97
N ARG A 12 2.48 -1.16 7.18
CA ARG A 12 1.62 -0.52 8.16
C ARG A 12 2.46 -0.04 9.34
N LEU A 13 2.10 1.12 9.87
CA LEU A 13 2.71 1.66 11.07
C LEU A 13 1.70 2.47 11.87
N HIS A 14 1.98 2.59 13.16
CA HIS A 14 1.33 3.55 14.04
C HIS A 14 2.40 4.51 14.57
N CYS A 15 2.26 5.79 14.26
CA CYS A 15 3.28 6.80 14.58
C CYS A 15 3.06 7.39 15.96
N ALA A 16 4.06 7.33 16.84
CA ALA A 16 3.97 7.90 18.18
C ALA A 16 3.93 9.43 18.19
N GLY A 17 4.48 10.08 17.15
CA GLY A 17 4.51 11.55 17.05
C GLY A 17 3.18 12.20 16.63
N CYS A 18 2.42 11.57 15.73
CA CYS A 18 1.12 12.10 15.28
C CYS A 18 -0.10 11.24 15.64
N GLY A 19 0.10 10.05 16.20
CA GLY A 19 -0.98 9.12 16.60
C GLY A 19 -1.71 8.45 15.43
N TRP A 20 -1.30 8.69 14.18
CA TRP A 20 -2.00 8.13 13.02
C TRP A 20 -1.54 6.70 12.71
N HIS A 21 -2.51 5.88 12.31
CA HIS A 21 -2.29 4.62 11.63
C HIS A 21 -2.13 4.90 10.13
N LEU A 22 -1.00 4.48 9.55
CA LEU A 22 -0.69 4.72 8.15
C LEU A 22 -0.46 3.40 7.42
N ALA A 23 -0.93 3.35 6.18
CA ALA A 23 -0.68 2.32 5.20
C ALA A 23 0.17 2.93 4.07
N ILE A 24 1.35 2.37 3.81
CA ILE A 24 2.33 2.90 2.86
C ILE A 24 2.58 1.87 1.78
N LEU A 25 2.25 2.22 0.54
CA LEU A 25 2.59 1.44 -0.64
C LEU A 25 3.89 2.00 -1.23
N GLY A 26 5.02 1.40 -0.88
CA GLY A 26 6.34 1.78 -1.38
C GLY A 26 6.60 1.20 -2.78
N GLN A 27 7.36 1.92 -3.61
CA GLN A 27 7.80 1.39 -4.92
C GLN A 27 9.02 0.47 -4.83
N SER A 28 9.67 0.40 -3.67
CA SER A 28 10.86 -0.42 -3.42
C SER A 28 10.72 -1.23 -2.13
N ASP A 29 11.61 -2.20 -1.94
CA ASP A 29 11.70 -3.01 -0.72
C ASP A 29 12.33 -2.29 0.48
N ALA A 30 12.63 -1.00 0.34
CA ALA A 30 13.22 -0.21 1.41
C ALA A 30 12.27 -0.14 2.62
N SER A 31 12.82 -0.37 3.81
CA SER A 31 12.06 -0.23 5.05
C SER A 31 11.65 1.22 5.30
N VAL A 32 10.46 1.40 5.86
CA VAL A 32 9.98 2.71 6.32
C VAL A 32 10.83 3.15 7.52
N ARG A 33 11.54 4.27 7.37
CA ARG A 33 12.44 4.82 8.42
C ARG A 33 11.87 6.02 9.17
N LYS A 34 10.82 6.64 8.64
CA LYS A 34 10.23 7.88 9.15
C LYS A 34 8.75 7.93 8.80
N CYS A 35 7.94 8.51 9.68
CA CYS A 35 6.53 8.77 9.40
C CYS A 35 6.40 9.75 8.21
N PRO A 36 5.73 9.37 7.10
CA PRO A 36 5.60 10.23 5.94
C PRO A 36 4.66 11.43 6.18
N TRP A 37 3.85 11.39 7.22
CA TRP A 37 2.90 12.45 7.56
C TRP A 37 3.56 13.57 8.38
N CYS A 38 4.12 13.26 9.55
CA CYS A 38 4.66 14.26 10.48
C CYS A 38 6.18 14.31 10.54
N GLY A 39 6.87 13.35 9.92
CA GLY A 39 8.32 13.27 9.98
C GLY A 39 8.90 12.79 11.32
N SER A 40 8.13 12.16 12.20
CA SER A 40 8.70 11.50 13.38
C SER A 40 9.47 10.23 13.00
N HIS A 41 10.53 9.91 13.73
CA HIS A 41 11.23 8.63 13.68
C HIS A 41 10.70 7.65 14.75
N ASP A 42 9.80 8.13 15.62
CA ASP A 42 9.23 7.36 16.70
C ASP A 42 7.97 6.64 16.22
N PHE A 43 8.09 5.32 16.13
CA PHE A 43 6.98 4.40 15.91
C PHE A 43 6.50 3.91 17.28
N SER A 44 5.20 3.64 17.41
CA SER A 44 4.63 3.06 18.63
C SER A 44 5.14 1.63 18.88
N ASP A 45 4.51 0.89 19.78
CA ASP A 45 4.89 -0.44 20.31
C ASP A 45 5.34 -1.50 19.27
N GLN A 46 5.03 -1.29 17.98
CA GLN A 46 5.52 -2.13 16.89
C GLN A 46 6.22 -1.31 15.79
N PRO A 47 7.39 -1.78 15.30
CA PRO A 47 8.03 -1.17 14.14
C PRO A 47 7.16 -1.33 12.88
N PRO A 48 7.34 -0.48 11.86
CA PRO A 48 6.64 -0.65 10.59
C PRO A 48 6.81 -2.06 10.04
N SER A 49 5.69 -2.77 9.86
CA SER A 49 5.67 -4.15 9.39
C SER A 49 5.09 -4.21 7.98
N ARG A 50 5.55 -5.19 7.18
CA ARG A 50 4.87 -5.55 5.93
C ARG A 50 3.58 -6.25 6.32
N SER A 51 2.45 -5.67 5.92
CA SER A 51 1.11 -6.17 6.22
C SER A 51 0.21 -5.69 5.09
N GLY A 52 -0.10 -6.60 4.17
CA GLY A 52 -0.85 -6.29 2.97
C GLY A 52 0.00 -6.17 1.71
N ALA A 53 -0.71 -6.03 0.60
CA ALA A 53 -0.14 -5.69 -0.70
C ALA A 53 -1.10 -4.78 -1.47
N GLY A 54 -0.57 -4.08 -2.47
CA GLY A 54 -1.37 -3.21 -3.31
C GLY A 54 -0.86 -3.10 -4.74
N GLN A 55 -1.76 -2.74 -5.64
CA GLN A 55 -1.49 -2.59 -7.07
C GLN A 55 -2.15 -1.33 -7.61
N LEU A 56 -1.46 -0.64 -8.51
CA LEU A 56 -2.01 0.48 -9.25
C LEU A 56 -2.52 -0.01 -10.61
N LEU A 57 -3.77 0.30 -10.93
CA LEU A 57 -4.33 0.12 -12.27
C LEU A 57 -4.62 1.49 -12.90
N GLN A 58 -4.36 1.60 -14.20
CA GLN A 58 -4.65 2.79 -14.97
C GLN A 58 -5.94 2.59 -15.76
N CYS A 59 -7.02 3.23 -15.32
CA CYS A 59 -8.29 3.26 -16.02
C CYS A 59 -8.34 4.44 -17.00
N ARG A 60 -8.84 4.21 -18.21
CA ARG A 60 -8.98 5.27 -19.23
C ARG A 60 -10.04 6.30 -18.86
N HIS A 61 -11.05 5.92 -18.07
CA HIS A 61 -12.16 6.79 -17.70
C HIS A 61 -11.98 7.45 -16.33
N HIS A 62 -11.43 6.70 -15.37
CA HIS A 62 -11.32 7.12 -13.96
C HIS A 62 -9.88 7.47 -13.55
N GLY A 63 -8.91 7.34 -14.45
CA GLY A 63 -7.50 7.59 -14.15
C GLY A 63 -6.87 6.50 -13.27
N PRO A 64 -5.84 6.84 -12.46
CA PRO A 64 -5.18 5.89 -11.58
C PRO A 64 -6.11 5.41 -10.46
N VAL A 65 -6.21 4.10 -10.27
CA VAL A 65 -6.93 3.47 -9.16
C VAL A 65 -5.97 2.55 -8.41
N VAL A 66 -5.92 2.70 -7.09
CA VAL A 66 -5.10 1.84 -6.22
C VAL A 66 -6.00 0.82 -5.54
N VAL A 67 -5.65 -0.45 -5.67
CA VAL A 67 -6.30 -1.56 -4.95
C VAL A 67 -5.34 -2.04 -3.87
N GLN A 68 -5.79 -2.13 -2.63
CA GLN A 68 -4.99 -2.59 -1.48
C GLN A 68 -5.75 -3.68 -0.73
N VAL A 69 -5.05 -4.74 -0.35
CA VAL A 69 -5.54 -5.76 0.55
C VAL A 69 -4.80 -5.60 1.86
N LEU A 70 -5.51 -5.28 2.94
CA LEU A 70 -4.95 -4.97 4.26
C LEU A 70 -5.05 -6.21 5.18
N ASP A 71 -4.43 -7.31 4.77
CA ASP A 71 -4.38 -8.56 5.51
C ASP A 71 -2.92 -8.99 5.72
N ASP A 72 -2.61 -9.63 6.85
CA ASP A 72 -1.24 -10.07 7.15
C ASP A 72 -0.81 -11.30 6.34
N ASN A 73 -1.77 -12.04 5.75
CA ASN A 73 -1.52 -13.28 5.03
C ASN A 73 -1.43 -13.13 3.52
N ILE A 74 -1.50 -11.91 2.98
CA ILE A 74 -1.44 -11.65 1.54
C ILE A 74 -0.03 -11.25 1.12
N ASP A 75 0.49 -11.86 0.06
CA ASP A 75 1.69 -11.42 -0.64
C ASP A 75 1.31 -10.66 -1.93
N SER A 76 2.25 -9.85 -2.43
CA SER A 76 2.13 -9.24 -3.75
C SER A 76 1.88 -10.25 -4.89
N GLN A 77 2.38 -11.49 -4.78
CA GLN A 77 2.19 -12.53 -5.78
C GLN A 77 0.77 -13.12 -5.81
N ASP A 78 -0.03 -12.88 -4.76
CA ASP A 78 -1.41 -13.33 -4.71
C ASP A 78 -2.36 -12.45 -5.53
N PHE A 79 -1.88 -11.31 -6.03
CA PHE A 79 -2.65 -10.41 -6.89
C PHE A 79 -2.83 -11.00 -8.29
N LEU A 80 -4.06 -10.91 -8.80
CA LEU A 80 -4.37 -11.34 -10.15
C LEU A 80 -3.76 -10.39 -11.19
N ASP A 81 -3.28 -10.96 -12.29
CA ASP A 81 -2.77 -10.22 -13.45
C ASP A 81 -3.86 -9.47 -14.24
N ASN A 82 -5.10 -9.42 -13.79
CA ASN A 82 -6.23 -8.86 -14.54
C ASN A 82 -7.26 -8.13 -13.67
N LEU A 83 -6.80 -7.31 -12.72
CA LEU A 83 -7.70 -6.48 -11.91
C LEU A 83 -8.62 -5.59 -12.76
N TYR A 84 -9.85 -5.43 -12.27
CA TYR A 84 -10.88 -4.59 -12.88
C TYR A 84 -10.94 -3.22 -12.21
N CYS A 85 -11.34 -2.19 -12.97
CA CYS A 85 -11.63 -0.88 -12.38
C CYS A 85 -12.99 -0.95 -11.66
N PRO A 86 -13.07 -0.72 -10.35
CA PRO A 86 -14.31 -0.88 -9.58
C PRO A 86 -15.37 0.19 -9.89
N PHE A 87 -15.00 1.23 -10.63
CA PHE A 87 -15.89 2.32 -11.04
C PHE A 87 -16.40 2.14 -12.47
N CYS A 88 -15.84 1.19 -13.23
CA CYS A 88 -16.35 0.84 -14.55
C CYS A 88 -17.51 -0.16 -14.42
N PRO A 89 -18.53 -0.07 -15.29
CA PRO A 89 -19.57 -1.09 -15.39
C PRO A 89 -19.02 -2.43 -15.90
#